data_AF-A0A7G5DZB6-F1
#
_entry.id   AF-A0A7G5DZB6-F1
#
_cell.length_a   1.000
_cell.length_b   1.000
_cell.length_c   1.000
_cell.angle_alpha   90.00
_cell.angle_beta   90.00
_cell.angle_gamma   90.00
#
_symmetry.space_group_name_H-M   'P 1'
#
loop_
_entity.id
_entity.type
_entity.pdbx_description
1 polymer ?
#
loop_
_entity_poly.entity_id
_entity_poly.type
_entity_poly.pdbx_seq_one_letter_code
_entity_poly.pdbx_strand_id
1 'polypeptide(L)' 'MKKLLFLLVILHIFFPCKGQSTEHKTLFDNGQVKEIYYLDKNGQLTGEVNIYFDNGKLSTVSTYKSGKKIGESK' A
#
# COMPACT_ATOMS: atom_id res chain seq x y z
N MET A 1 33.34 19.12 23.93
CA MET A 1 32.81 18.04 23.07
C MET A 1 31.35 17.69 23.41
N LYS A 2 30.45 18.69 23.46
CA LYS A 2 29.00 18.51 23.70
C LYS A 2 28.15 18.99 22.52
N LYS A 3 28.69 19.93 21.71
CA LYS A 3 28.07 20.39 20.45
C LYS A 3 28.06 19.32 19.35
N LEU A 4 29.03 18.41 19.34
CA LEU A 4 29.10 17.29 18.39
C LEU A 4 28.08 16.18 18.71
N LEU A 5 27.71 16.02 19.99
CA LEU A 5 26.69 15.05 20.41
C LEU A 5 25.28 15.51 20.03
N PHE A 6 25.01 16.82 20.06
CA PHE A 6 23.73 17.39 19.61
C PHE A 6 23.48 17.23 18.10
N LEU A 7 24.55 17.17 17.29
CA LEU A 7 24.44 17.06 15.83
C LEU A 7 24.00 15.63 15.39
N LEU A 8 24.28 14.61 16.20
CA LEU A 8 23.84 13.23 15.96
C LEU A 8 22.36 12.99 16.29
N VAL A 9 21.78 13.78 17.21
CA VAL A 9 20.36 13.66 17.59
C VAL A 9 19.43 14.18 16.49
N ILE A 10 19.89 15.13 15.68
CA ILE A 10 19.12 15.73 14.58
C ILE A 10 18.97 14.76 13.38
N LEU A 11 19.86 13.78 13.24
CA LEU A 11 19.81 12.77 12.16
C LEU A 11 18.67 11.75 12.35
N HIS A 12 18.15 11.58 13.57
CA HIS A 12 17.01 10.70 13.85
C HIS A 12 15.64 11.38 13.69
N ILE A 13 15.60 12.69 13.47
CA ILE A 13 14.35 13.46 13.31
C ILE A 13 13.95 13.56 11.82
N PHE A 14 14.84 13.16 10.91
CA PHE A 14 14.73 13.45 9.47
C PHE A 14 14.06 12.38 8.61
N PHE A 15 13.21 11.49 9.14
CA PHE A 15 12.47 10.56 8.27
C PHE A 15 11.08 10.16 8.78
N PRO A 16 10.09 11.06 8.87
CA PRO A 16 8.71 10.63 8.74
C PRO A 16 8.38 10.43 7.24
N CYS A 17 9.20 9.68 6.50
CA CYS A 17 8.75 9.19 5.19
C CYS A 17 7.90 7.95 5.45
N LYS A 18 6.67 8.17 5.88
CA LYS A 18 5.69 7.09 5.98
C LYS A 18 4.38 7.55 5.37
N GLY A 19 4.35 7.53 4.03
CA GLY A 19 3.14 7.11 3.34
C GLY A 19 2.90 5.64 3.70
N GLN A 20 2.36 5.38 4.88
CA GLN A 20 2.12 4.02 5.36
C GLN A 20 0.80 3.56 4.74
N SER A 21 0.89 2.68 3.74
CA SER A 21 -0.26 1.95 3.22
C SER A 21 -0.29 0.55 3.81
N THR A 22 -1.48 0.06 4.15
CA THR A 22 -1.70 -1.29 4.69
C THR A 22 -2.22 -2.19 3.58
N GLU A 23 -1.64 -3.36 3.40
CA GLU A 23 -2.12 -4.38 2.46
C GLU A 23 -3.32 -5.13 3.04
N HIS A 24 -4.33 -5.38 2.22
CA HIS A 24 -5.51 -6.18 2.53
C HIS A 24 -5.72 -7.22 1.45
N LYS A 25 -6.27 -8.37 1.86
CA LYS A 25 -6.56 -9.50 1.00
C LYS A 25 -7.96 -10.02 1.26
N THR A 26 -8.73 -10.21 0.19
CA THR A 26 -10.00 -10.96 0.25
C THR A 26 -9.83 -12.31 -0.41
N LEU A 27 -10.60 -13.29 0.06
CA LEU A 27 -10.56 -14.66 -0.42
C LEU A 27 -11.89 -15.05 -1.06
N PHE A 28 -11.84 -15.96 -2.01
CA PHE A 28 -12.99 -16.73 -2.47
C PHE A 28 -13.36 -17.83 -1.47
N ASP A 29 -14.53 -18.43 -1.63
CA ASP A 29 -15.00 -19.54 -0.79
C ASP A 29 -14.08 -20.77 -0.87
N ASN A 30 -13.36 -20.92 -1.99
CA ASN A 30 -12.35 -21.97 -2.17
C ASN A 30 -11.00 -21.66 -1.48
N GLY A 31 -10.90 -20.53 -0.77
CA GLY A 31 -9.70 -20.08 -0.07
C GLY A 31 -8.65 -19.39 -0.95
N GLN A 32 -8.87 -19.29 -2.26
CA GLN A 32 -7.95 -18.58 -3.16
C GLN A 32 -8.10 -17.06 -3.03
N VAL A 33 -7.05 -16.34 -3.39
CA VAL A 33 -7.04 -14.87 -3.36
C VAL A 33 -8.01 -14.34 -4.41
N LYS A 34 -8.91 -13.46 -3.98
CA LYS A 34 -9.85 -12.74 -4.83
C LYS A 34 -9.35 -11.34 -5.18
N GLU A 35 -8.85 -10.62 -4.18
CA GLU A 35 -8.39 -9.25 -4.34
C GLU A 35 -7.24 -8.98 -3.39
N ILE A 36 -6.25 -8.21 -3.85
CA ILE A 36 -5.22 -7.58 -3.02
C ILE A 36 -5.30 -6.08 -3.26
N TYR A 37 -5.44 -5.30 -2.21
CA TYR A 37 -5.54 -3.83 -2.28
C TYR A 37 -4.82 -3.17 -1.11
N TYR A 38 -4.48 -1.89 -1.24
CA TYR A 38 -3.84 -1.14 -0.16
C TYR A 38 -4.68 0.06 0.26
N LEU A 39 -4.71 0.33 1.57
CA LEU A 39 -5.38 1.48 2.17
C LEU A 39 -4.36 2.45 2.77
N ASP A 40 -4.56 3.74 2.58
CA ASP A 40 -3.80 4.77 3.29
C ASP A 40 -4.24 4.90 4.75
N LYS A 41 -3.56 5.77 5.52
CA LYS A 41 -3.89 6.05 6.93
C LYS A 41 -5.31 6.58 7.17
N ASN A 42 -6.00 7.03 6.13
CA ASN A 42 -7.38 7.52 6.17
C ASN A 42 -8.39 6.46 5.69
N GLY A 43 -7.93 5.23 5.39
CA GLY A 43 -8.78 4.17 4.87
C GLY A 43 -9.13 4.29 3.39
N GLN A 44 -8.39 5.10 2.61
CA GLN A 44 -8.65 5.27 1.18
C GLN A 44 -7.78 4.34 0.34
N LEU A 45 -8.33 3.80 -0.75
CA LEU A 45 -7.56 3.00 -1.70
C LEU A 45 -6.36 3.79 -2.24
N THR A 46 -5.21 3.14 -2.23
CA THR A 46 -3.95 3.70 -2.73
C THR A 46 -3.11 2.58 -3.34
N GLY A 47 -2.25 2.90 -4.29
CA GLY A 47 -1.39 1.91 -4.94
C GLY A 47 -2.16 0.97 -5.87
N GLU A 48 -1.62 -0.22 -6.08
CA GLU A 48 -2.21 -1.22 -7.00
C GLU A 48 -3.28 -2.06 -6.31
N VAL A 49 -4.35 -2.33 -7.05
CA VAL A 49 -5.43 -3.24 -6.69
C VAL A 49 -5.42 -4.36 -7.71
N ASN A 50 -5.11 -5.58 -7.25
CA ASN A 50 -5.03 -6.77 -8.07
C ASN A 50 -6.27 -7.61 -7.83
N ILE A 51 -7.04 -7.86 -8.89
CA ILE A 51 -8.23 -8.71 -8.88
C ILE A 51 -7.89 -10.01 -9.61
N TYR A 52 -8.27 -11.13 -9.03
CA TYR A 52 -7.99 -12.46 -9.55
C TYR A 52 -9.29 -13.20 -9.88
N PHE A 53 -9.21 -14.12 -10.84
CA PHE A 53 -10.25 -15.11 -11.07
C PHE A 53 -10.22 -16.21 -10.00
N ASP A 54 -11.30 -16.97 -9.89
CA ASP A 54 -11.44 -18.12 -8.98
C ASP A 54 -10.44 -19.26 -9.23
N ASN A 55 -9.79 -19.25 -10.39
CA ASN A 55 -8.69 -20.12 -10.80
C ASN A 55 -7.29 -19.57 -10.45
N GLY A 56 -7.22 -18.42 -9.77
CA GLY A 56 -5.99 -17.77 -9.32
C GLY A 56 -5.27 -16.94 -10.37
N LYS A 57 -5.77 -16.86 -11.61
CA LYS A 57 -5.18 -16.00 -12.65
C LYS A 57 -5.51 -14.53 -12.39
N LEU A 58 -4.55 -13.65 -12.65
CA LEU A 58 -4.78 -12.21 -12.59
C LEU A 58 -5.81 -11.80 -13.64
N SER A 59 -6.86 -11.12 -13.19
CA SER A 59 -7.96 -10.64 -14.04
C SER A 59 -7.79 -9.17 -14.39
N THR A 60 -7.38 -8.34 -13.44
CA THR A 60 -7.30 -6.89 -13.60
C THR A 60 -6.33 -6.31 -12.58
N VAL A 61 -5.55 -5.34 -13.01
CA VAL A 61 -4.76 -4.46 -12.15
C VAL A 61 -5.32 -3.05 -12.29
N SER A 62 -5.64 -2.41 -11.17
CA SER A 62 -6.06 -1.01 -11.16
C SER A 62 -5.16 -0.21 -10.24
N THR A 63 -4.83 1.02 -10.60
CA THR A 63 -4.03 1.90 -9.74
C THR A 63 -4.91 2.97 -9.12
N TYR A 64 -4.80 3.18 -7.82
CA TYR A 64 -5.53 4.17 -7.05
C TYR A 64 -4.60 5.18 -6.37
N LYS A 65 -5.09 6.41 -6.20
CA LYS A 65 -4.44 7.45 -5.41
C LYS A 65 -5.51 8.23 -4.64
N SER A 66 -5.45 8.17 -3.31
CA SER A 66 -6.42 8.84 -2.41
C SER A 66 -7.87 8.51 -2.78
N GLY A 67 -8.17 7.22 -2.93
CA GLY A 67 -9.50 6.70 -3.25
C GLY A 67 -9.91 6.83 -4.72
N LYS A 68 -9.14 7.54 -5.56
CA LYS A 68 -9.46 7.74 -6.98
C LYS A 68 -8.68 6.76 -7.86
N LYS A 69 -9.39 6.08 -8.76
CA LYS A 69 -8.78 5.25 -9.79
C LYS A 69 -8.09 6.13 -10.83
N ILE A 70 -6.82 5.87 -11.07
CA ILE A 70 -5.97 6.61 -12.04
C ILE A 70 -5.51 5.74 -13.21
N GLY A 71 -5.69 4.42 -13.13
CA GLY A 71 -5.31 3.49 -14.20
C GLY A 71 -5.97 2.13 -14.06
N GLU A 72 -6.04 1.39 -15.17
CA GLU A 72 -6.48 0.00 -15.25
C GLU A 72 -5.71 -0.71 -16.36
N SER A 73 -5.30 -1.95 -16.11
CA SER A 73 -4.90 -2.93 -17.11
C SER A 73 -5.59 -4.27 -16.84
N LYS A 74 -5.85 -5.05 -17.90
CA LYS A 74 -6.49 -6.36 -17.84
C LYS A 74 -5.53 -7.43 -18.35
#